data_AF-X1HFF3-F1
#
_entry.id   AF-X1HFF3-F1
#
_cell.length_a   1.000
_cell.length_b   1.000
_cell.length_c   1.000
_cell.angle_alpha   90.00
_cell.angle_beta   90.00
_cell.angle_gamma   90.00
#
_symmetry.space_group_name_H-M   'P 1'
#
loop_
_entity.id
_entity.type
_entity.pdbx_description
1 polymer ?
#
loop_
_entity_poly.entity_id
_entity_poly.type
_entity_poly.pdbx_seq_one_letter_code
_entity_poly.pdbx_strand_id
1 'polypeptide(L)'
;MPAIKEKEKKEDLKEGEYLVTYTRHLEKRLRSLETEKQLLDAERLRLEQELHSLRNEIDRLREPPLVTATVIDVLDEKKGRAIVKSSTGPSFVVNSSR
;
A
#
# COMPACT_ATOMS: atom_id res chain seq x y z
N MET A 1 -7.63 -6.90 -66.05
CA MET A 1 -6.63 -6.61 -65.01
C MET A 1 -6.89 -5.39 -64.10
N PRO A 2 -7.85 -4.46 -64.30
CA PRO A 2 -8.02 -3.30 -63.40
C PRO A 2 -8.75 -3.60 -62.08
N ALA A 3 -9.69 -4.54 -62.08
CA ALA A 3 -10.54 -4.84 -60.92
C ALA A 3 -9.80 -5.51 -59.74
N ILE A 4 -8.64 -6.14 -59.99
CA ILE A 4 -7.82 -6.79 -58.95
C ILE A 4 -7.02 -5.72 -58.18
N LYS A 5 -6.41 -4.78 -58.90
CA LYS A 5 -5.71 -3.62 -58.31
C LYS A 5 -6.61 -2.73 -57.46
N GLU A 6 -7.89 -2.56 -57.82
CA GLU A 6 -8.84 -1.78 -57.02
C GLU A 6 -9.29 -2.50 -55.75
N LYS A 7 -9.28 -3.84 -55.74
CA LYS A 7 -9.58 -4.64 -54.54
C LYS A 7 -8.42 -4.62 -53.56
N GLU A 8 -7.20 -4.87 -54.03
CA GLU A 8 -5.97 -4.80 -53.22
C GLU A 8 -5.85 -3.42 -52.54
N LYS A 9 -6.02 -2.35 -53.32
CA LYS A 9 -5.96 -0.98 -52.78
C LYS A 9 -7.03 -0.67 -51.73
N LYS A 10 -8.20 -1.34 -51.78
CA LYS A 10 -9.27 -1.20 -50.78
C LYS A 10 -9.01 -2.02 -49.51
N GLU A 11 -8.30 -3.14 -49.62
CA GLU A 11 -7.88 -3.95 -48.48
C GLU A 11 -6.73 -3.26 -47.72
N ASP A 12 -5.75 -2.71 -48.43
CA ASP A 12 -4.66 -1.93 -47.83
C ASP A 12 -5.16 -0.72 -47.02
N LEU A 13 -6.20 -0.03 -47.54
CA LEU A 13 -6.83 1.10 -46.84
C LEU A 13 -7.54 0.66 -45.56
N LYS A 14 -8.24 -0.49 -45.59
CA LYS A 14 -8.91 -1.05 -44.40
C LYS A 14 -7.91 -1.54 -43.36
N GLU A 15 -6.80 -2.14 -43.80
CA GLU A 15 -5.72 -2.56 -42.92
C GLU A 15 -5.05 -1.34 -42.26
N GLY A 16 -4.82 -0.27 -43.02
CA GLY A 16 -4.37 1.03 -42.49
C GLY A 16 -5.32 1.63 -41.46
N GLU A 17 -6.64 1.63 -41.72
CA GLU A 17 -7.64 2.10 -40.76
C GLU A 17 -7.69 1.23 -39.49
N TYR A 18 -7.57 -0.10 -39.63
CA TYR A 18 -7.49 -1.03 -38.51
C TYR A 18 -6.25 -0.76 -37.64
N LEU A 19 -5.08 -0.59 -38.27
CA LEU A 19 -3.83 -0.27 -37.57
C LEU A 19 -3.96 1.05 -36.79
N VAL A 20 -4.53 2.10 -37.39
CA VAL A 20 -4.71 3.41 -36.74
C VAL A 20 -5.69 3.34 -35.56
N THR A 21 -6.77 2.56 -35.68
CA THR A 21 -7.71 2.40 -34.56
C THR A 21 -7.11 1.55 -33.43
N TYR A 22 -6.33 0.53 -33.77
CA TYR A 22 -5.62 -0.31 -32.81
C TYR A 22 -4.53 0.47 -32.06
N THR A 23 -3.70 1.25 -32.76
CA THR A 23 -2.69 2.09 -32.11
C THR A 23 -3.33 3.10 -31.17
N ARG A 24 -4.41 3.77 -31.59
CA ARG A 24 -5.16 4.70 -30.72
C ARG A 24 -5.74 4.02 -29.48
N HIS A 25 -6.21 2.78 -29.62
CA HIS A 25 -6.70 2.00 -28.47
C HIS A 25 -5.57 1.67 -27.49
N LEU A 26 -4.42 1.24 -28.00
CA LEU A 26 -3.24 0.96 -27.18
C LEU A 26 -2.71 2.20 -26.48
N GLU A 27 -2.62 3.34 -27.17
CA GLU A 27 -2.21 4.62 -26.59
C GLU A 27 -3.14 5.05 -25.46
N LYS A 28 -4.46 4.91 -25.66
CA LYS A 28 -5.43 5.22 -24.61
C LYS A 28 -5.23 4.32 -23.39
N ARG A 29 -5.02 3.02 -23.62
CA ARG A 29 -4.80 2.05 -22.54
C ARG A 29 -3.49 2.31 -21.80
N LEU A 30 -2.44 2.68 -22.52
CA LEU A 30 -1.16 3.08 -21.93
C LEU A 30 -1.32 4.29 -21.02
N ARG A 31 -1.99 5.36 -21.49
CA ARG A 31 -2.25 6.55 -20.67
C ARG A 31 -3.08 6.24 -19.42
N SER A 32 -4.09 5.36 -19.53
CA SER A 32 -4.86 4.92 -18.38
C SER A 32 -3.99 4.19 -17.35
N LEU A 33 -3.13 3.26 -17.81
CA LEU A 33 -2.21 2.54 -16.93
C LEU A 33 -1.16 3.45 -16.29
N GLU A 34 -0.65 4.44 -17.04
CA GLU A 34 0.29 5.44 -16.50
C GLU A 34 -0.36 6.27 -15.39
N THR A 35 -1.61 6.69 -15.59
CA THR A 35 -2.38 7.43 -14.58
C THR A 35 -2.62 6.58 -13.34
N GLU A 36 -3.03 5.32 -13.53
CA GLU A 36 -3.27 4.38 -12.43
C GLU A 36 -1.99 4.14 -11.62
N LYS A 37 -0.86 3.95 -12.30
CA LYS A 37 0.44 3.82 -11.66
C LYS A 37 0.79 5.05 -10.84
N GLN A 38 0.60 6.26 -11.38
CA GLN A 38 0.87 7.50 -10.65
C GLN A 38 0.03 7.63 -9.37
N LEU A 39 -1.24 7.23 -9.42
CA LEU A 39 -2.12 7.24 -8.24
C LEU A 39 -1.64 6.23 -7.19
N LEU A 40 -1.30 5.02 -7.61
CA LEU A 40 -0.78 3.99 -6.70
C LEU A 40 0.56 4.38 -6.07
N ASP A 41 1.47 4.99 -6.84
CA ASP A 41 2.75 5.48 -6.32
C ASP A 41 2.55 6.60 -5.28
N ALA A 42 1.57 7.50 -5.51
CA ALA A 42 1.22 8.54 -4.53
C ALA A 42 0.63 7.96 -3.24
N GLU A 43 -0.27 6.97 -3.35
CA GLU A 43 -0.84 6.29 -2.18
C GLU A 43 0.23 5.52 -1.40
N ARG A 44 1.11 4.82 -2.11
CA ARG A 44 2.24 4.12 -1.51
C ARG A 44 3.14 5.07 -0.73
N LEU A 45 3.49 6.23 -1.30
CA LEU A 45 4.31 7.23 -0.61
C LEU A 45 3.62 7.75 0.67
N ARG A 46 2.31 7.99 0.61
CA ARG A 46 1.51 8.41 1.77
C ARG A 46 1.55 7.37 2.88
N LEU A 47 1.36 6.09 2.54
CA LEU A 47 1.41 4.98 3.49
C LEU A 47 2.81 4.78 4.08
N GLU A 48 3.87 4.94 3.27
CA GLU A 48 5.25 4.88 3.75
C GLU A 48 5.54 5.99 4.78
N GLN A 49 5.02 7.21 4.57
CA GLN A 49 5.13 8.31 5.53
C GLN A 49 4.35 8.06 6.82
N GLU A 50 3.14 7.53 6.73
CA GLU A 50 2.34 7.13 7.91
C GLU A 50 3.06 6.05 8.71
N LEU A 51 3.59 5.02 8.03
CA LEU A 51 4.37 3.97 8.69
C LEU A 51 5.62 4.51 9.38
N HIS A 52 6.33 5.44 8.74
CA HIS A 52 7.49 6.07 9.37
C HIS A 52 7.11 6.88 10.61
N SER A 53 6.02 7.63 10.53
CA SER A 53 5.50 8.42 11.66
C SER A 53 5.09 7.53 12.83
N LEU A 54 4.36 6.45 12.56
CA LEU A 54 3.96 5.46 13.57
C LEU A 54 5.17 4.77 14.21
N ARG A 55 6.19 4.43 13.42
CA ARG A 55 7.45 3.88 13.97
C ARG A 55 8.13 4.86 14.91
N ASN A 56 8.20 6.14 14.53
CA ASN A 56 8.77 7.17 15.39
C ASN A 56 7.96 7.36 16.68
N GLU A 57 6.63 7.26 16.64
CA GLU A 57 5.80 7.28 17.85
C GLU A 57 6.05 6.08 18.76
N ILE A 58 6.17 4.87 18.20
CA ILE A 58 6.52 3.67 18.97
C ILE A 58 7.90 3.81 19.61
N ASP A 59 8.88 4.35 18.88
CA ASP A 59 10.23 4.55 19.40
C ASP A 59 10.23 5.57 20.55
N ARG A 60 9.46 6.67 20.44
CA ARG A 60 9.25 7.62 21.54
C ARG A 60 8.59 6.99 22.77
N LEU A 61 7.64 6.08 22.59
CA LEU A 61 7.04 5.34 23.73
C LEU A 61 8.05 4.42 24.43
N ARG A 62 9.14 4.05 23.74
CA ARG A 62 10.24 3.26 24.28
C ARG A 62 11.38 4.14 24.82
N GLU A 63 11.32 5.45 24.63
CA GLU A 63 12.34 6.36 25.16
C GLU A 63 12.28 6.40 26.70
N PRO A 64 13.44 6.40 27.38
CA PRO A 64 13.50 6.51 28.83
C PRO A 64 13.06 7.90 29.32
N PRO A 65 12.62 8.03 30.59
CA PRO A 65 12.68 7.02 31.65
C PRO A 65 11.44 6.10 31.65
N LEU A 66 11.66 4.80 31.45
CA LEU A 66 10.62 3.79 31.58
C LEU A 66 10.51 3.36 33.05
N VAL A 67 9.28 3.15 33.53
CA VAL A 67 9.03 2.64 34.88
C VAL A 67 9.24 1.13 34.88
N THR A 68 10.16 0.65 35.70
CA THR A 68 10.38 -0.78 35.92
C THR A 68 9.29 -1.36 36.81
N ALA A 69 8.76 -2.53 36.43
CA ALA A 69 7.71 -3.23 37.18
C ALA A 69 7.91 -4.75 37.08
N THR A 70 7.47 -5.49 38.10
CA THR A 70 7.52 -6.96 38.14
C THR A 70 6.14 -7.52 37.80
N VAL A 71 6.07 -8.51 36.90
CA VAL A 71 4.83 -9.20 36.57
C VAL A 71 4.41 -10.09 37.74
N ILE A 72 3.20 -9.88 38.27
CA ILE A 72 2.62 -10.68 39.35
C ILE A 72 1.82 -11.84 38.76
N ASP A 73 0.93 -11.53 37.82
CA ASP A 73 0.00 -12.51 37.24
C ASP A 73 -0.46 -12.08 35.84
N VAL A 74 -0.84 -13.05 35.01
CA VAL A 74 -1.33 -12.84 33.65
C VAL A 74 -2.81 -13.25 33.60
N LEU A 75 -3.69 -12.25 33.44
CA LEU A 75 -5.15 -12.47 33.50
C LEU A 75 -5.72 -13.03 32.20
N ASP A 76 -5.15 -12.66 31.06
CA ASP A 76 -5.67 -13.08 29.75
C ASP A 76 -4.53 -13.15 28.74
N GLU A 77 -4.07 -14.37 28.45
CA GLU A 77 -3.00 -14.62 27.48
C GLU A 77 -3.39 -14.22 26.05
N LYS A 78 -4.68 -14.26 25.70
CA LYS A 78 -5.15 -13.92 24.35
C LYS A 78 -5.27 -12.40 24.14
N LYS A 79 -5.60 -11.67 25.20
CA LYS A 79 -5.69 -10.19 25.18
C LYS A 79 -4.46 -9.49 25.75
N GLY A 80 -3.46 -10.25 26.19
CA GLY A 80 -2.21 -9.73 26.75
C GLY A 80 -2.41 -8.89 28.01
N ARG A 81 -3.39 -9.22 28.88
CA ARG A 81 -3.58 -8.45 30.12
C ARG A 81 -2.75 -9.03 31.26
N ALA A 82 -1.97 -8.19 31.92
CA ALA A 82 -1.14 -8.60 33.05
C ALA A 82 -1.28 -7.63 34.24
N ILE A 83 -1.16 -8.17 35.44
CA ILE A 83 -0.98 -7.38 36.66
C ILE A 83 0.51 -7.20 36.88
N VAL A 84 0.95 -5.95 36.98
CA VAL A 84 2.33 -5.57 37.26
C VAL A 84 2.42 -4.79 38.57
N LYS A 85 3.46 -5.04 39.36
CA LYS A 85 3.80 -4.23 40.53
C LYS A 85 4.89 -3.23 40.14
N SER A 86 4.56 -1.94 40.15
CA SER A 86 5.52 -0.88 39.89
C SER A 86 6.61 -0.88 40.96
N SER A 87 7.85 -0.57 40.57
CA SER A 87 8.94 -0.29 41.51
C SER A 87 8.61 0.87 42.46
N THR A 88 7.66 1.73 42.10
CA THR A 88 7.13 2.82 42.94
C THR A 88 6.05 2.39 43.94
N GLY A 89 5.69 1.10 44.00
CA GLY A 89 4.78 0.53 45.00
C GLY A 89 3.40 0.04 44.51
N PRO A 90 2.64 0.81 43.71
CA PRO A 90 1.29 0.41 43.32
C PRO A 90 1.27 -0.73 42.29
N SER A 91 0.16 -1.47 42.29
CA SER A 91 -0.12 -2.52 41.31
C SER A 91 -1.06 -1.99 40.22
N PHE A 92 -0.74 -2.25 38.96
CA PHE A 92 -1.52 -1.84 37.80
C PHE A 92 -1.92 -3.05 36.96
N VAL A 93 -3.08 -2.94 36.29
CA VAL A 93 -3.46 -3.84 35.20
C VAL A 93 -3.04 -3.17 33.90
N VAL A 94 -2.17 -3.82 33.12
CA VAL A 94 -1.62 -3.29 31.87
C VAL A 94 -1.91 -4.24 30.72
N ASN A 95 -1.95 -3.68 29.51
CA ASN A 95 -1.95 -4.45 28.27
C ASN A 95 -0.51 -4.60 27.79
N SER A 96 -0.05 -5.82 27.62
CA SER A 96 1.20 -6.14 26.93
C SER A 96 0.97 -6.07 25.42
N SER A 97 1.65 -5.14 24.76
CA SER A 97 1.87 -5.20 23.32
C SER A 97 3.06 -6.14 23.07
N ARG A 98 2.85 -7.20 22.28
CA ARG A 98 3.89 -8.17 21.92
C ARG A 98 4.68 -7.68 20.72
#